data_AF-A0A2G5U9D6-F1
#
_entry.id   AF-A0A2G5U9D6-F1
#
_cell.length_a   1.000
_cell.length_b   1.000
_cell.length_c   1.000
_cell.angle_alpha   90.00
_cell.angle_beta   90.00
_cell.angle_gamma   90.00
#
_symmetry.space_group_name_H-M   'P 1'
#
loop_
_entity.id
_entity.type
_entity.pdbx_description
1 polymer ?
#
loop_
_entity_poly.entity_id
_entity_poly.type
_entity_poly.pdbx_seq_one_letter_code
_entity_poly.pdbx_strand_id
1 'polypeptide(L)'
;MAFCLFFFFPPLFFLRGRQRIKKREIKTMMVKMDHSGQMTSITYSNFMIRVYNFYTSPNAKYVIHTLFRLIYVIFYAYVLMTMTRKTMVMNELDEFLDEMAIIVWQCAYLTEMAVLVYQRGFYNWAERNTADLYRNYLVAMTMIAWSLAVIAPPTWPIRAFAIISADLFFYFSFVFATLRLMKIANVDAFFGSIVLMIKKMIPIMVKFMFVFMVFWFTYAVCHISLAGHLKSTPNITDVVWPWLIFSSGAFEIFGEADEEDKLGTVSKCSSAPLNWDVITDSSVQCWFKTSMIPVFLFCYMLVSSVLLVNLVTALLSKKYEDIDKVSHIYWKYKLYSRLIEYEEKLWIPAPLSLVFYILKSVFFFLSKIPIIGIVANVFLKILHCFEGNNYAQDRRKNRKYEAVMNGLITNANRWTGPTDEEKKAVELVRDQMKIMEQDRKRKRLETDLIRHRFEEIMSEIEDTNRFRRIRSQTFSA
;
A
#
# COMPACT_ATOMS: atom_id res chain seq x y z
N MET A 1 -2.24 20.17 -5.25
CA MET A 1 -3.22 20.75 -6.20
C MET A 1 -2.70 20.93 -7.62
N ALA A 2 -1.55 21.59 -7.85
CA ALA A 2 -1.03 21.81 -9.21
C ALA A 2 -0.85 20.49 -10.01
N PHE A 3 -0.41 19.40 -9.36
CA PHE A 3 -0.20 18.09 -9.99
C PHE A 3 -1.46 17.42 -10.55
N CYS A 4 -2.65 17.71 -9.99
CA CYS A 4 -3.91 17.13 -10.46
C CYS A 4 -4.47 17.91 -11.66
N LEU A 5 -4.30 19.24 -11.67
CA LEU A 5 -4.59 20.10 -12.83
C LEU A 5 -3.67 19.79 -14.02
N PHE A 6 -2.40 19.44 -13.77
CA PHE A 6 -1.45 19.00 -14.80
C PHE A 6 -1.82 17.65 -15.47
N PHE A 7 -2.72 16.87 -14.86
CA PHE A 7 -3.09 15.52 -15.31
C PHE A 7 -4.34 15.51 -16.20
N PHE A 8 -5.34 16.34 -15.90
CA PHE A 8 -6.58 16.43 -16.69
C PHE A 8 -6.43 17.24 -17.99
N PHE A 9 -5.38 18.06 -18.12
CA PHE A 9 -5.09 18.82 -19.35
C PHE A 9 -3.67 18.55 -19.90
N PRO A 10 -3.48 17.45 -20.65
CA PRO A 10 -2.24 17.21 -21.42
C PRO A 10 -1.80 18.38 -22.33
N PRO A 11 -2.69 19.20 -22.95
CA PRO A 11 -2.26 20.32 -23.80
C PRO A 11 -1.48 21.41 -23.06
N LEU A 12 -1.75 21.63 -21.77
CA LEU A 12 -1.07 22.67 -20.97
C LEU A 12 0.38 22.30 -20.63
N PHE A 13 0.72 21.00 -20.60
CA PHE A 13 2.09 20.52 -20.44
C PHE A 13 2.93 20.71 -21.71
N PHE A 14 2.30 20.71 -22.90
CA PHE A 14 3.01 20.91 -24.17
C PHE A 14 3.29 22.40 -24.48
N LEU A 15 2.53 23.32 -23.89
CA LEU A 15 2.77 24.77 -24.03
C LEU A 15 3.87 25.30 -23.09
N ARG A 16 4.17 24.61 -21.98
CA ARG A 16 5.19 25.03 -21.01
C ARG A 16 6.47 24.19 -21.10
N GLY A 17 7.22 24.40 -22.18
CA GLY A 17 8.68 24.15 -22.26
C GLY A 17 9.14 22.69 -22.35
N ARG A 18 10.08 22.44 -23.29
CA ARG A 18 10.74 21.14 -23.53
C ARG A 18 11.38 20.58 -22.25
N GLN A 19 10.82 19.51 -21.69
CA GLN A 19 11.58 18.59 -20.84
C GLN A 19 11.82 17.23 -21.50
N ARG A 20 13.03 16.74 -21.24
CA ARG A 20 13.77 15.65 -21.89
C ARG A 20 13.09 14.29 -21.69
N ILE A 21 12.67 13.68 -22.78
CA ILE A 21 12.48 12.22 -22.86
C ILE A 21 13.82 11.63 -23.35
N LYS A 22 14.29 10.57 -22.69
CA LYS A 22 15.54 9.84 -23.04
C LYS A 22 15.54 9.48 -24.53
N LYS A 23 16.38 10.15 -25.29
CA LYS A 23 16.61 9.99 -26.73
C LYS A 23 17.47 8.74 -27.03
N ARG A 24 17.10 7.56 -26.50
CA ARG A 24 17.86 6.31 -26.73
C ARG A 24 17.13 5.26 -27.58
N GLU A 25 15.85 5.40 -27.87
CA GLU A 25 15.13 4.48 -28.77
C GLU A 25 14.59 5.11 -30.07
N ILE A 26 14.65 6.45 -30.20
CA ILE A 26 14.15 7.14 -31.40
C ILE A 26 15.18 7.07 -32.56
N LYS A 27 16.47 6.84 -32.27
CA LYS A 27 17.52 6.91 -33.30
C LYS A 27 17.64 5.67 -34.18
N THR A 28 16.99 4.55 -33.83
CA THR A 28 17.10 3.28 -34.57
C THR A 28 15.91 2.98 -35.49
N MET A 29 14.84 3.78 -35.50
CA MET A 29 13.72 3.63 -36.45
C MET A 29 13.57 4.78 -37.45
N MET A 30 14.50 5.73 -37.52
CA MET A 30 14.44 6.85 -38.46
C MET A 30 15.79 7.12 -39.15
N VAL A 31 16.40 6.07 -39.70
CA VAL A 31 17.38 6.25 -40.78
C VAL A 31 17.01 5.27 -41.90
N LYS A 32 15.94 5.60 -42.62
CA LYS A 32 15.84 5.25 -44.04
C LYS A 32 15.97 6.59 -44.76
N MET A 33 17.20 6.91 -45.19
CA MET A 33 17.42 8.01 -46.12
C MET A 33 16.74 7.59 -47.42
N ASP A 34 15.70 8.31 -47.81
CA ASP A 34 15.21 8.22 -49.18
C ASP A 34 16.21 8.94 -50.08
N HIS A 35 16.44 8.42 -51.29
CA HIS A 35 17.55 8.80 -52.17
C HIS A 35 17.46 10.24 -52.74
N SER A 36 16.47 11.03 -52.31
CA SER A 36 16.10 12.35 -52.87
C SER A 36 16.21 13.53 -51.90
N GLY A 37 16.73 13.35 -50.68
CA GLY A 37 17.14 14.50 -49.84
C GLY A 37 16.03 15.44 -49.36
N GLN A 38 14.75 15.05 -49.41
CA GLN A 38 13.65 15.84 -48.84
C GLN A 38 13.22 15.34 -47.45
N MET A 39 13.29 16.23 -46.47
CA MET A 39 12.83 16.00 -45.09
C MET A 39 11.34 16.36 -44.98
N THR A 40 10.45 15.38 -45.14
CA THR A 40 9.00 15.60 -44.95
C THR A 40 8.64 15.53 -43.46
N SER A 41 8.07 16.61 -42.93
CA SER A 41 7.66 16.71 -41.53
C SER A 41 6.40 15.87 -41.28
N ILE A 42 6.58 14.70 -40.67
CA ILE A 42 5.49 13.87 -40.16
C ILE A 42 5.06 14.42 -38.79
N THR A 43 4.22 15.45 -38.76
CA THR A 43 3.93 16.22 -37.53
C THR A 43 2.81 15.61 -36.66
N TYR A 44 1.82 14.94 -37.25
CA TYR A 44 0.67 14.38 -36.51
C TYR A 44 0.95 13.05 -35.80
N SER A 45 1.74 12.16 -36.42
CA SER A 45 2.17 10.89 -35.80
C SER A 45 3.02 11.11 -34.53
N ASN A 46 3.70 12.25 -34.43
CA ASN A 46 4.49 12.59 -33.25
C ASN A 46 3.65 12.85 -32.00
N PHE A 47 2.39 13.30 -32.09
CA PHE A 47 1.59 13.59 -30.90
C PHE A 47 1.14 12.31 -30.20
N MET A 48 0.53 11.37 -30.93
CA MET A 48 0.08 10.09 -30.37
C MET A 48 1.25 9.28 -29.80
N ILE A 49 2.41 9.28 -30.47
CA ILE A 49 3.62 8.63 -29.97
C ILE A 49 4.14 9.31 -28.70
N ARG A 50 4.09 10.64 -28.60
CA ARG A 50 4.48 11.36 -27.38
C ARG A 50 3.53 11.09 -26.22
N VAL A 51 2.23 11.05 -26.47
CA VAL A 51 1.21 10.71 -25.48
C VAL A 51 1.39 9.27 -25.00
N TYR A 52 1.62 8.33 -25.93
CA TYR A 52 1.95 6.95 -25.60
C TYR A 52 3.22 6.86 -24.73
N ASN A 53 4.32 7.51 -25.14
CA ASN A 53 5.57 7.54 -24.38
C ASN A 53 5.44 8.20 -23.01
N PHE A 54 4.52 9.16 -22.85
CA PHE A 54 4.23 9.80 -21.57
C PHE A 54 3.51 8.83 -20.63
N TYR A 55 2.42 8.20 -21.08
CA TYR A 55 1.62 7.28 -20.24
C TYR A 55 2.29 5.94 -19.99
N THR A 56 3.21 5.52 -20.86
CA THR A 56 4.06 4.34 -20.63
C THR A 56 5.20 4.59 -19.64
N SER A 57 5.49 5.85 -19.29
CA SER A 57 6.53 6.16 -18.31
C SER A 57 6.15 5.66 -16.91
N PRO A 58 7.09 5.14 -16.11
CA PRO A 58 6.80 4.54 -14.80
C PRO A 58 6.22 5.56 -13.80
N ASN A 59 6.61 6.83 -13.90
CA ASN A 59 6.05 7.89 -13.06
C ASN A 59 4.58 8.16 -13.39
N ALA A 60 4.22 8.20 -14.68
CA ALA A 60 2.81 8.36 -15.09
C ALA A 60 1.97 7.15 -14.67
N LYS A 61 2.49 5.93 -14.88
CA LYS A 61 1.85 4.69 -14.39
C LYS A 61 1.62 4.76 -12.88
N TYR A 62 2.63 5.13 -12.09
CA TYR A 62 2.50 5.25 -10.64
C TYR A 62 1.36 6.19 -10.22
N VAL A 63 1.27 7.38 -10.82
CA VAL A 63 0.23 8.36 -10.52
C VAL A 63 -1.16 7.83 -10.88
N ILE A 64 -1.30 7.23 -12.06
CA ILE A 64 -2.57 6.65 -12.53
C ILE A 64 -3.05 5.53 -11.59
N HIS A 65 -2.18 4.56 -11.33
CA HIS A 65 -2.51 3.45 -10.42
C HIS A 65 -2.80 3.95 -9.00
N THR A 66 -2.14 5.01 -8.56
CA THR A 66 -2.39 5.63 -7.25
C THR A 66 -3.75 6.31 -7.21
N LEU A 67 -4.10 7.10 -8.23
CA LEU A 67 -5.38 7.79 -8.33
C LEU A 67 -6.56 6.81 -8.33
N PHE A 68 -6.52 5.81 -9.21
CA PHE A 68 -7.56 4.78 -9.28
C PHE A 68 -7.68 4.02 -7.96
N ARG A 69 -6.57 3.84 -7.25
CA ARG A 69 -6.58 3.17 -5.96
C ARG A 69 -7.15 4.02 -4.82
N LEU A 70 -6.98 5.35 -4.86
CA LEU A 70 -7.67 6.25 -3.94
C LEU A 70 -9.18 6.23 -4.21
N ILE A 71 -9.57 6.31 -5.48
CA ILE A 71 -10.98 6.20 -5.89
C ILE A 71 -11.56 4.87 -5.42
N TYR A 72 -10.85 3.75 -5.62
CA TYR A 72 -11.26 2.44 -5.13
C TYR A 72 -11.53 2.43 -3.62
N VAL A 73 -10.62 2.97 -2.80
CA VAL A 73 -10.79 2.96 -1.34
C VAL A 73 -11.95 3.85 -0.90
N ILE A 74 -12.12 5.02 -1.51
CA ILE A 74 -13.24 5.92 -1.21
C ILE A 74 -14.57 5.28 -1.60
N PHE A 75 -14.64 4.70 -2.80
CA PHE A 75 -15.82 3.99 -3.27
C PHE A 75 -16.12 2.77 -2.39
N TYR A 76 -15.10 2.01 -1.99
CA TYR A 76 -15.27 0.91 -1.04
C TYR A 76 -15.83 1.40 0.29
N ALA A 77 -15.27 2.47 0.87
CA ALA A 77 -15.79 3.04 2.11
C ALA A 77 -17.26 3.47 1.97
N TYR A 78 -17.63 4.09 0.85
CA TYR A 78 -19.01 4.46 0.56
C TYR A 78 -19.94 3.24 0.57
N VAL A 79 -19.62 2.19 -0.18
CA VAL A 79 -20.46 0.98 -0.25
C VAL A 79 -20.56 0.28 1.11
N LEU A 80 -19.47 0.25 1.87
CA LEU A 80 -19.48 -0.34 3.22
C LEU A 80 -20.39 0.44 4.18
N MET A 81 -20.48 1.75 4.01
CA MET A 81 -21.34 2.63 4.83
C MET A 81 -22.81 2.61 4.39
N THR A 82 -23.07 2.47 3.09
CA THR A 82 -24.44 2.43 2.54
C THR A 82 -25.05 1.04 2.53
N MET A 83 -24.28 0.01 2.86
CA MET A 83 -24.76 -1.37 3.00
C MET A 83 -25.83 -1.46 4.10
N THR A 84 -27.10 -1.30 3.73
CA THR A 84 -28.23 -1.66 4.58
C THR A 84 -28.47 -3.16 4.42
N ARG A 85 -28.08 -3.96 5.41
CA ARG A 85 -28.28 -5.43 5.43
C ARG A 85 -29.76 -5.78 5.39
N LYS A 86 -30.36 -5.75 4.21
CA LYS A 86 -31.60 -6.47 3.92
C LYS A 86 -31.20 -7.92 3.66
N THR A 87 -31.91 -8.85 4.27
CA THR A 87 -31.83 -10.28 3.93
C THR A 87 -31.79 -10.42 2.41
N MET A 88 -30.84 -11.18 1.87
CA MET A 88 -30.68 -11.37 0.42
C MET A 88 -31.96 -11.95 -0.22
N VAL A 89 -32.91 -11.08 -0.51
CA VAL A 89 -34.08 -11.36 -1.33
C VAL A 89 -33.63 -11.02 -2.74
N MET A 90 -33.45 -12.06 -3.55
CA MET A 90 -32.87 -12.03 -4.91
C MET A 90 -33.66 -11.17 -5.92
N ASN A 91 -34.70 -10.46 -5.49
CA ASN A 91 -35.66 -9.79 -6.37
C ASN A 91 -35.34 -8.31 -6.67
N GLU A 92 -34.35 -7.71 -6.00
CA GLU A 92 -33.97 -6.31 -6.21
C GLU A 92 -32.47 -6.20 -6.59
N LEU A 93 -32.11 -6.62 -7.81
CA LEU A 93 -30.73 -6.54 -8.31
C LEU A 93 -30.16 -5.10 -8.35
N ASP A 94 -31.03 -4.10 -8.49
CA ASP A 94 -30.63 -2.69 -8.55
C ASP A 94 -30.03 -2.19 -7.22
N GLU A 95 -30.42 -2.78 -6.09
CA GLU A 95 -29.84 -2.45 -4.77
C GLU A 95 -28.41 -2.99 -4.59
N PHE A 96 -27.97 -3.96 -5.40
CA PHE A 96 -26.65 -4.61 -5.29
C PHE A 96 -25.61 -4.14 -6.32
N LEU A 97 -25.96 -3.18 -7.20
CA LEU A 97 -25.06 -2.72 -8.27
C LEU A 97 -23.71 -2.19 -7.75
N ASP A 98 -23.73 -1.48 -6.63
CA ASP A 98 -22.55 -0.89 -6.02
C ASP A 98 -21.60 -1.96 -5.45
N GLU A 99 -22.14 -3.02 -4.84
CA GLU A 99 -21.37 -4.16 -4.34
C GLU A 99 -20.75 -4.96 -5.48
N MET A 100 -21.53 -5.20 -6.54
CA MET A 100 -21.06 -5.88 -7.75
C MET A 100 -19.93 -5.11 -8.42
N ALA A 101 -19.98 -3.77 -8.43
CA ALA A 101 -18.91 -2.94 -8.96
C ALA A 101 -17.59 -3.13 -8.18
N ILE A 102 -17.65 -3.21 -6.85
CA ILE A 102 -16.45 -3.49 -6.02
C ILE A 102 -15.94 -4.91 -6.25
N ILE A 103 -16.83 -5.90 -6.31
CA ILE A 103 -16.48 -7.29 -6.60
C ILE A 103 -15.74 -7.39 -7.94
N VAL A 104 -16.24 -6.73 -9.00
CA VAL A 104 -15.55 -6.66 -10.29
C VAL A 104 -14.17 -6.01 -10.17
N TRP A 105 -14.04 -4.93 -9.40
CA TRP A 105 -12.74 -4.29 -9.16
C TRP A 105 -11.77 -5.23 -8.40
N GLN A 106 -12.27 -5.96 -7.41
CA GLN A 106 -11.49 -6.94 -6.66
C GLN A 106 -11.04 -8.11 -7.57
N CYS A 107 -11.89 -8.57 -8.47
CA CYS A 107 -11.54 -9.52 -9.52
C CYS A 107 -10.43 -8.97 -10.44
N ALA A 108 -10.48 -7.69 -10.81
CA ALA A 108 -9.42 -7.06 -11.60
C ALA A 108 -8.07 -7.15 -10.88
N TYR A 109 -8.05 -6.87 -9.58
CA TYR A 109 -6.85 -7.06 -8.78
C TYR A 109 -6.39 -8.53 -8.68
N LEU A 110 -7.31 -9.49 -8.59
CA LEU A 110 -6.96 -10.92 -8.59
C LEU A 110 -6.34 -11.35 -9.93
N THR A 111 -6.87 -10.87 -11.05
CA THR A 111 -6.32 -11.18 -12.39
C THR A 111 -4.93 -10.58 -12.61
N GLU A 112 -4.68 -9.33 -12.20
CA GLU A 112 -3.34 -8.73 -12.23
C GLU A 112 -2.32 -9.60 -11.48
N MET A 113 -2.75 -10.21 -10.38
CA MET A 113 -1.91 -11.04 -9.53
C MET A 113 -1.64 -12.39 -10.17
N ALA A 114 -2.65 -13.03 -10.75
CA ALA A 114 -2.49 -14.27 -11.50
C ALA A 114 -1.47 -14.11 -12.64
N VAL A 115 -1.51 -12.99 -13.37
CA VAL A 115 -0.56 -12.67 -14.44
C VAL A 115 0.86 -12.49 -13.89
N LEU A 116 1.03 -11.74 -12.79
CA LEU A 116 2.34 -11.53 -12.17
C LEU A 116 2.93 -12.82 -11.58
N VAL A 117 2.09 -13.68 -11.00
CA VAL A 117 2.49 -15.00 -10.49
C VAL A 117 2.91 -15.91 -11.64
N TYR A 118 2.16 -15.91 -12.75
CA TYR A 118 2.52 -16.65 -13.95
C TYR A 118 3.88 -16.22 -14.52
N GLN A 119 4.18 -14.92 -14.52
CA GLN A 119 5.45 -14.39 -15.05
C GLN A 119 6.65 -14.54 -14.11
N ARG A 120 6.45 -14.51 -12.79
CA ARG A 120 7.56 -14.47 -11.80
C ARG A 120 7.75 -15.78 -11.02
N GLY A 121 6.74 -16.65 -11.02
CA GLY A 121 6.61 -17.78 -10.10
C GLY A 121 6.01 -17.33 -8.76
N PHE A 122 5.20 -18.19 -8.14
CA PHE A 122 4.43 -17.88 -6.93
C PHE A 122 5.30 -17.46 -5.75
N TYR A 123 6.33 -18.23 -5.40
CA TYR A 123 7.17 -17.97 -4.22
C TYR A 123 7.92 -16.63 -4.30
N ASN A 124 8.57 -16.36 -5.44
CA ASN A 124 9.31 -15.11 -5.66
C ASN A 124 8.38 -13.89 -5.62
N TRP A 125 7.15 -14.03 -6.11
CA TRP A 125 6.16 -12.97 -6.06
C TRP A 125 5.65 -12.75 -4.63
N ALA A 126 5.31 -13.83 -3.92
CA ALA A 126 4.78 -13.81 -2.56
C ALA A 126 5.74 -13.16 -1.56
N GLU A 127 7.04 -13.47 -1.65
CA GLU A 127 8.06 -12.90 -0.76
C GLU A 127 8.16 -11.37 -0.88
N ARG A 128 8.05 -10.85 -2.10
CA ARG A 128 8.16 -9.40 -2.37
C ARG A 128 6.88 -8.63 -2.03
N ASN A 129 5.72 -9.28 -2.19
CA ASN A 129 4.40 -8.67 -2.11
C ASN A 129 3.49 -9.32 -1.05
N THR A 130 4.01 -9.55 0.15
CA THR A 130 3.28 -10.22 1.23
C THR A 130 1.93 -9.56 1.56
N ALA A 131 1.88 -8.23 1.65
CA ALA A 131 0.62 -7.51 1.91
C ALA A 131 -0.42 -7.66 0.79
N ASP A 132 0.02 -7.82 -0.48
CA ASP A 132 -0.92 -8.14 -1.57
C ASP A 132 -1.44 -9.55 -1.46
N LEU A 133 -0.58 -10.51 -1.09
CA LEU A 133 -0.97 -11.90 -0.92
C LEU A 133 -2.11 -12.02 0.09
N TYR A 134 -1.97 -11.42 1.28
CA TYR A 134 -3.02 -11.47 2.31
C TYR A 134 -4.33 -10.83 1.84
N ARG A 135 -4.27 -9.66 1.19
CA ARG A 135 -5.46 -9.01 0.64
C ARG A 135 -6.14 -9.89 -0.42
N ASN A 136 -5.37 -10.42 -1.37
CA ASN A 136 -5.92 -11.23 -2.46
C ASN A 136 -6.48 -12.56 -1.95
N TYR A 137 -5.88 -13.12 -0.90
CA TYR A 137 -6.40 -14.29 -0.21
C TYR A 137 -7.77 -14.00 0.40
N LEU A 138 -7.91 -12.88 1.14
CA LEU A 138 -9.21 -12.46 1.69
C LEU A 138 -10.25 -12.22 0.59
N VAL A 139 -9.87 -11.55 -0.50
CA VAL A 139 -10.74 -11.37 -1.67
C VAL A 139 -11.17 -12.71 -2.27
N ALA A 140 -10.26 -13.67 -2.44
CA ALA A 140 -10.62 -14.98 -2.94
C ALA A 140 -11.61 -15.69 -2.00
N MET A 141 -11.39 -15.61 -0.68
CA MET A 141 -12.30 -16.16 0.33
C MET A 141 -13.68 -15.48 0.30
N THR A 142 -13.76 -14.16 0.12
CA THR A 142 -15.05 -13.46 -0.05
C THR A 142 -15.82 -13.99 -1.26
N MET A 143 -15.16 -14.19 -2.40
CA MET A 143 -15.78 -14.67 -3.63
C MET A 143 -16.29 -16.12 -3.48
N ILE A 144 -15.51 -16.96 -2.80
CA ILE A 144 -15.89 -18.34 -2.51
C ILE A 144 -17.09 -18.38 -1.56
N ALA A 145 -17.07 -17.58 -0.49
CA ALA A 145 -18.18 -17.51 0.46
C ALA A 145 -19.46 -16.96 -0.19
N TRP A 146 -19.36 -15.93 -1.04
CA TRP A 146 -20.49 -15.41 -1.82
C TRP A 146 -21.06 -16.45 -2.79
N SER A 147 -20.21 -17.15 -3.55
CA SER A 147 -20.69 -18.18 -4.47
C SER A 147 -21.37 -19.35 -3.73
N LEU A 148 -20.83 -19.75 -2.57
CA LEU A 148 -21.47 -20.76 -1.71
C LEU A 148 -22.82 -20.27 -1.16
N ALA A 149 -22.93 -19.00 -0.77
CA ALA A 149 -24.17 -18.40 -0.26
C ALA A 149 -25.30 -18.31 -1.32
N VAL A 150 -24.93 -18.17 -2.60
CA VAL A 150 -25.86 -18.16 -3.74
C VAL A 150 -26.33 -19.57 -4.11
N ILE A 151 -25.43 -20.56 -4.07
CA ILE A 151 -25.74 -21.95 -4.43
C ILE A 151 -26.51 -22.67 -3.31
N ALA A 152 -26.22 -22.36 -2.04
CA ALA A 152 -26.82 -23.06 -0.91
C ALA A 152 -28.32 -22.72 -0.75
N PRO A 153 -29.20 -23.73 -0.55
CA PRO A 153 -30.61 -23.51 -0.30
C PRO A 153 -30.85 -22.67 0.97
N PRO A 154 -31.95 -21.89 1.06
CA PRO A 154 -32.30 -21.11 2.25
C PRO A 154 -32.44 -21.93 3.53
N THR A 155 -32.76 -23.23 3.40
CA THR A 155 -32.96 -24.16 4.50
C THR A 155 -31.66 -24.67 5.12
N TRP A 156 -30.52 -24.48 4.43
CA TRP A 156 -29.25 -25.04 4.89
C TRP A 156 -28.53 -24.04 5.82
N PRO A 157 -28.08 -24.46 7.01
CA PRO A 157 -27.35 -23.59 7.93
C PRO A 157 -26.05 -23.06 7.32
N ILE A 158 -25.46 -23.81 6.38
CA ILE A 158 -24.26 -23.43 5.63
C ILE A 158 -24.45 -22.09 4.91
N ARG A 159 -25.67 -21.76 4.44
CA ARG A 159 -25.95 -20.47 3.79
C ARG A 159 -25.75 -19.31 4.76
N ALA A 160 -26.25 -19.42 5.99
CA ALA A 160 -26.10 -18.38 7.01
C ALA A 160 -24.62 -18.18 7.38
N PHE A 161 -23.87 -19.26 7.59
CA PHE A 161 -22.43 -19.18 7.85
C PHE A 161 -21.63 -18.60 6.67
N ALA A 162 -22.00 -18.95 5.43
CA ALA A 162 -21.37 -18.40 4.23
C ALA A 162 -21.57 -16.89 4.10
N ILE A 163 -22.77 -16.38 4.38
CA ILE A 163 -23.05 -14.93 4.36
C ILE A 163 -22.23 -14.20 5.44
N ILE A 164 -22.27 -14.69 6.68
CA ILE A 164 -21.54 -14.05 7.80
C ILE A 164 -20.03 -14.05 7.54
N SER A 165 -19.49 -15.15 7.02
CA SER A 165 -18.07 -15.23 6.69
C SER A 165 -17.68 -14.35 5.49
N ALA A 166 -18.54 -14.24 4.48
CA ALA A 166 -18.34 -13.32 3.36
C ALA A 166 -18.26 -11.87 3.85
N ASP A 167 -19.20 -11.45 4.69
CA ASP A 167 -19.22 -10.13 5.34
C ASP A 167 -17.92 -9.89 6.11
N LEU A 168 -17.53 -10.82 6.97
CA LEU A 168 -16.32 -10.71 7.80
C LEU A 168 -15.07 -10.52 6.94
N PHE A 169 -14.90 -11.36 5.91
CA PHE A 169 -13.77 -11.25 5.00
C PHE A 169 -13.81 -9.97 4.16
N PHE A 170 -15.00 -9.45 3.85
CA PHE A 170 -15.17 -8.17 3.17
C PHE A 170 -14.70 -7.00 4.05
N TYR A 171 -15.08 -6.96 5.32
CA TYR A 171 -14.57 -5.96 6.29
C TYR A 171 -13.04 -6.02 6.42
N PHE A 172 -12.46 -7.22 6.58
CA PHE A 172 -11.01 -7.36 6.64
C PHE A 172 -10.32 -6.97 5.32
N SER A 173 -10.93 -7.30 4.17
CA SER A 173 -10.42 -6.90 2.86
C SER A 173 -10.33 -5.37 2.71
N PHE A 174 -11.31 -4.63 3.25
CA PHE A 174 -11.26 -3.16 3.33
C PHE A 174 -10.09 -2.67 4.17
N VAL A 175 -9.85 -3.25 5.35
CA VAL A 175 -8.69 -2.90 6.21
C VAL A 175 -7.37 -3.11 5.46
N PHE A 176 -7.20 -4.22 4.74
CA PHE A 176 -5.98 -4.42 3.94
C PHE A 176 -5.90 -3.48 2.73
N ALA A 177 -7.04 -3.11 2.13
CA ALA A 177 -7.07 -2.14 1.03
C ALA A 177 -6.59 -0.75 1.48
N THR A 178 -7.01 -0.29 2.67
CA THR A 178 -6.61 0.98 3.28
C THR A 178 -5.16 0.94 3.78
N LEU A 179 -4.74 -0.11 4.50
CA LEU A 179 -3.35 -0.27 4.97
C LEU A 179 -2.35 -0.19 3.81
N ARG A 180 -2.72 -0.72 2.65
CA ARG A 180 -1.83 -0.68 1.49
C ARG A 180 -1.70 0.75 0.92
N LEU A 181 -2.55 1.72 1.28
CA LEU A 181 -2.33 3.13 0.91
C LEU A 181 -1.02 3.65 1.51
N MET A 182 -0.55 3.07 2.62
CA MET A 182 0.80 3.35 3.14
C MET A 182 1.89 3.06 2.10
N LYS A 183 1.73 2.06 1.21
CA LYS A 183 2.69 1.78 0.13
C LYS A 183 2.83 2.96 -0.84
N ILE A 184 1.76 3.76 -1.02
CA ILE A 184 1.77 4.98 -1.84
C ILE A 184 2.52 6.08 -1.07
N ALA A 185 2.19 6.31 0.20
CA ALA A 185 2.85 7.30 1.05
C ALA A 185 4.38 7.08 1.14
N ASN A 186 4.83 5.83 1.12
CA ASN A 186 6.25 5.44 1.12
C ASN A 186 7.06 5.94 -0.10
N VAL A 187 6.48 6.64 -1.07
CA VAL A 187 7.27 7.32 -2.12
C VAL A 187 7.99 8.52 -1.55
N ASP A 188 7.38 9.18 -0.57
CA ASP A 188 8.06 10.23 0.16
C ASP A 188 9.12 9.64 1.11
N ALA A 189 10.23 10.35 1.26
CA ALA A 189 11.33 9.91 2.11
C ALA A 189 10.94 9.87 3.59
N PHE A 190 10.12 10.82 4.04
CA PHE A 190 9.66 10.94 5.42
C PHE A 190 8.71 9.79 5.79
N PHE A 191 7.66 9.56 5.01
CA PHE A 191 6.72 8.47 5.28
C PHE A 191 7.40 7.09 5.09
N GLY A 192 8.30 6.97 4.13
CA GLY A 192 9.03 5.73 3.87
C GLY A 192 9.97 5.30 5.00
N SER A 193 10.65 6.24 5.66
CA SER A 193 11.49 5.94 6.83
C SER A 193 10.65 5.56 8.05
N ILE A 194 9.53 6.26 8.29
CA ILE A 194 8.60 5.96 9.40
C ILE A 194 8.04 4.53 9.28
N VAL A 195 7.57 4.13 8.10
CA VAL A 195 7.03 2.78 7.91
C VAL A 195 8.09 1.70 8.13
N LEU A 196 9.35 1.97 7.78
CA LEU A 196 10.46 1.07 8.09
C LEU A 196 10.69 0.96 9.61
N MET A 197 10.70 2.09 10.31
CA MET A 197 10.86 2.14 11.77
C MET A 197 9.79 1.31 12.45
N ILE A 198 8.51 1.57 12.15
CA ILE A 198 7.37 0.80 12.67
C ILE A 198 7.57 -0.70 12.42
N LYS A 199 7.88 -1.10 11.18
CA LYS A 199 8.06 -2.52 10.82
C LYS A 199 9.16 -3.20 11.66
N LYS A 200 10.26 -2.50 11.93
CA LYS A 200 11.40 -3.05 12.68
C LYS A 200 11.20 -2.99 14.20
N MET A 201 10.30 -2.14 14.68
CA MET A 201 9.94 -2.00 16.09
C MET A 201 8.85 -2.99 16.53
N ILE A 202 7.97 -3.45 15.63
CA ILE A 202 6.92 -4.43 15.92
C ILE A 202 7.43 -5.70 16.66
N PRO A 203 8.53 -6.35 16.28
CA PRO A 203 9.01 -7.55 17.00
C PRO A 203 9.35 -7.29 18.47
N ILE A 204 9.74 -6.06 18.79
CA ILE A 204 10.04 -5.64 20.18
C ILE A 204 8.73 -5.43 20.93
N MET A 205 7.77 -4.77 20.28
CA MET A 205 6.41 -4.61 20.80
C MET A 205 5.76 -5.96 21.10
N VAL A 206 5.89 -6.96 20.22
CA VAL A 206 5.33 -8.30 20.43
C VAL A 206 5.98 -9.02 21.63
N LYS A 207 7.31 -8.94 21.78
CA LYS A 207 8.01 -9.50 22.97
C LYS A 207 7.53 -8.83 24.25
N PHE A 208 7.31 -7.53 24.20
CA PHE A 208 6.80 -6.80 25.34
C PHE A 208 5.34 -7.13 25.64
N MET A 209 4.49 -7.26 24.62
CA MET A 209 3.09 -7.64 24.75
C MET A 209 2.96 -8.98 25.47
N PHE A 210 3.89 -9.92 25.27
CA PHE A 210 3.94 -11.17 26.04
C PHE A 210 4.15 -10.92 27.55
N VAL A 211 5.07 -10.03 27.92
CA VAL A 211 5.29 -9.64 29.32
C VAL A 211 4.05 -8.98 29.89
N PHE A 212 3.45 -8.04 29.15
CA PHE A 212 2.21 -7.38 29.54
C PHE A 212 1.06 -8.38 29.76
N MET A 213 0.88 -9.36 28.87
CA MET A 213 -0.17 -10.38 28.98
C MET A 213 -0.07 -11.18 30.28
N VAL A 214 1.13 -11.43 30.81
CA VAL A 214 1.31 -12.12 32.10
C VAL A 214 0.77 -11.27 33.26
N PHE A 215 1.13 -9.99 33.31
CA PHE A 215 0.64 -9.08 34.36
C PHE A 215 -0.85 -8.81 34.24
N TRP A 216 -1.32 -8.59 33.01
CA TRP A 216 -2.73 -8.40 32.69
C TRP A 216 -3.58 -9.59 33.11
N PHE A 217 -3.20 -10.81 32.70
CA PHE A 217 -3.92 -12.02 33.08
C PHE A 217 -3.94 -12.22 34.60
N THR A 218 -2.83 -11.95 35.28
CA THR A 218 -2.76 -12.05 36.75
C THR A 218 -3.72 -11.08 37.43
N TYR A 219 -3.74 -9.82 36.98
CA TYR A 219 -4.66 -8.82 37.50
C TYR A 219 -6.12 -9.19 37.23
N ALA A 220 -6.47 -9.56 36.00
CA ALA A 220 -7.84 -9.89 35.61
C ALA A 220 -8.42 -11.02 36.47
N VAL A 221 -7.64 -12.08 36.72
CA VAL A 221 -8.06 -13.20 37.57
C VAL A 221 -8.22 -12.77 39.03
N CYS A 222 -7.29 -11.99 39.57
CA CYS A 222 -7.37 -11.49 40.94
C CYS A 222 -8.56 -10.55 41.14
N HIS A 223 -8.79 -9.62 40.22
CA HIS A 223 -9.90 -8.66 40.23
C HIS A 223 -11.25 -9.39 40.18
N ILE A 224 -11.46 -10.27 39.20
CA ILE A 224 -12.73 -11.01 39.04
C ILE A 224 -13.04 -11.87 40.28
N SER A 225 -12.00 -12.51 40.85
CA SER A 225 -12.12 -13.31 42.07
C SER A 225 -12.54 -12.45 43.28
N LEU A 226 -11.97 -11.25 43.40
CA LEU A 226 -12.20 -10.35 44.52
C LEU A 226 -13.56 -9.65 44.42
N ALA A 227 -13.89 -9.10 43.26
CA ALA A 227 -15.15 -8.42 42.95
C ALA A 227 -16.36 -9.38 42.91
N GLY A 228 -16.13 -10.69 42.75
CA GLY A 228 -17.16 -11.70 42.91
C GLY A 228 -18.21 -11.70 41.78
N HIS A 229 -17.93 -11.07 40.64
CA HIS A 229 -18.82 -11.00 39.47
C HIS A 229 -19.31 -12.38 39.03
N LEU A 230 -18.49 -13.42 39.24
CA LEU A 230 -18.81 -14.81 38.90
C LEU A 230 -19.99 -15.42 39.67
N LYS A 231 -20.37 -14.86 40.81
CA LYS A 231 -21.45 -15.41 41.64
C LYS A 231 -22.76 -14.64 41.50
N SER A 232 -22.78 -13.57 40.69
CA SER A 232 -23.90 -12.64 40.57
C SER A 232 -24.61 -12.71 39.21
N THR A 233 -24.05 -13.39 38.22
CA THR A 233 -24.72 -13.65 36.92
C THR A 233 -25.26 -15.10 36.89
N PRO A 234 -26.58 -15.32 37.01
CA PRO A 234 -27.14 -16.68 37.12
C PRO A 234 -27.14 -17.50 35.81
N ASN A 235 -26.65 -16.96 34.68
CA ASN A 235 -26.52 -17.68 33.41
C ASN A 235 -25.10 -17.57 32.87
N ILE A 236 -24.22 -18.38 33.46
CA ILE A 236 -22.83 -18.49 33.04
C ILE A 236 -22.78 -19.45 31.84
N THR A 237 -22.94 -18.92 30.63
CA THR A 237 -22.49 -19.63 29.43
C THR A 237 -20.98 -19.50 29.33
N ASP A 238 -20.27 -20.56 28.94
CA ASP A 238 -18.80 -20.61 28.80
C ASP A 238 -18.20 -19.47 27.95
N VAL A 239 -19.02 -18.82 27.12
CA VAL A 239 -18.65 -17.67 26.26
C VAL A 239 -18.41 -16.37 27.04
N VAL A 240 -18.94 -16.22 28.26
CA VAL A 240 -18.80 -14.98 29.04
C VAL A 240 -17.45 -14.90 29.75
N TRP A 241 -16.85 -16.03 30.13
CA TRP A 241 -15.59 -16.04 30.88
C TRP A 241 -14.41 -15.41 30.13
N PRO A 242 -14.14 -15.75 28.85
CA PRO A 242 -13.03 -15.15 28.12
C PRO A 242 -13.26 -13.66 27.90
N TRP A 243 -14.50 -13.24 27.65
CA TRP A 243 -14.84 -11.83 27.46
C TRP A 243 -14.69 -11.04 28.76
N LEU A 244 -15.13 -11.58 29.90
CA LEU A 244 -15.02 -10.93 31.21
C LEU A 244 -13.55 -10.79 31.65
N ILE A 245 -12.74 -11.82 31.44
CA ILE A 245 -11.29 -11.75 31.65
C ILE A 245 -10.67 -10.74 30.68
N PHE A 246 -11.16 -10.69 29.42
CA PHE A 246 -10.63 -9.76 28.44
C PHE A 246 -10.94 -8.30 28.78
N SER A 247 -12.17 -8.01 29.19
CA SER A 247 -12.61 -6.65 29.51
C SER A 247 -11.95 -6.13 30.79
N SER A 248 -11.67 -7.01 31.75
CA SER A 248 -11.04 -6.65 33.01
C SER A 248 -9.52 -6.51 32.84
N GLY A 249 -8.96 -5.35 33.14
CA GLY A 249 -7.53 -5.03 33.08
C GLY A 249 -7.03 -4.49 31.73
N ALA A 250 -7.75 -4.71 30.62
CA ALA A 250 -7.24 -4.35 29.30
C ALA A 250 -7.37 -2.84 29.00
N PHE A 251 -8.41 -2.20 29.52
CA PHE A 251 -8.66 -0.77 29.31
C PHE A 251 -8.07 0.09 30.44
N GLU A 252 -7.88 -0.51 31.61
CA GLU A 252 -7.34 0.14 32.80
C GLU A 252 -5.91 0.63 32.55
N ILE A 253 -5.06 -0.11 31.83
CA ILE A 253 -3.71 0.38 31.44
C ILE A 253 -3.75 1.72 30.67
N PHE A 254 -4.84 2.02 29.96
CA PHE A 254 -5.02 3.28 29.23
C PHE A 254 -5.65 4.39 30.10
N GLY A 255 -5.90 4.11 31.39
CA GLY A 255 -6.52 5.03 32.34
C GLY A 255 -8.04 4.94 32.42
N GLU A 256 -8.66 4.03 31.67
CA GLU A 256 -10.10 3.76 31.71
C GLU A 256 -10.39 2.70 32.76
N ALA A 257 -10.44 3.13 34.02
CA ALA A 257 -10.81 2.29 35.16
C ALA A 257 -12.21 2.64 35.66
N ASP A 258 -13.00 1.59 35.90
CA ASP A 258 -14.38 1.71 36.38
C ASP A 258 -14.44 2.47 37.72
N GLU A 259 -15.45 3.34 37.86
CA GLU A 259 -15.65 4.13 39.07
C GLU A 259 -15.97 3.26 40.28
N GLU A 260 -16.67 2.15 40.06
CA GLU A 260 -17.01 1.17 41.09
C GLU A 260 -15.77 0.54 41.72
N ASP A 261 -14.74 0.25 40.92
CA ASP A 261 -13.47 -0.32 41.40
C ASP A 261 -12.63 0.70 42.18
N LYS A 262 -12.69 1.98 41.79
CA LYS A 262 -12.02 3.07 42.51
C LYS A 262 -12.64 3.31 43.88
N LEU A 263 -13.97 3.17 43.98
CA LEU A 263 -14.72 3.31 45.23
C LEU A 263 -14.76 2.01 46.05
N GLY A 264 -14.30 0.89 45.49
CA GLY A 264 -14.32 -0.41 46.13
C GLY A 264 -15.74 -1.00 46.29
N THR A 265 -16.71 -0.55 45.50
CA THR A 265 -18.10 -0.99 45.64
C THR A 265 -18.29 -2.40 45.09
N VAL A 266 -18.41 -3.39 45.98
CA VAL A 266 -18.59 -4.81 45.58
C VAL A 266 -20.07 -5.17 45.47
N SER A 267 -20.44 -5.89 44.40
CA SER A 267 -21.80 -6.44 44.25
C SER A 267 -22.10 -7.38 45.43
N LYS A 268 -23.21 -7.14 46.15
CA LYS A 268 -23.65 -7.81 47.43
C LYS A 268 -23.03 -7.27 48.72
N CYS A 269 -22.20 -6.23 48.66
CA CYS A 269 -21.57 -5.61 49.82
C CYS A 269 -22.14 -4.23 50.19
N SER A 270 -22.92 -3.61 49.29
CA SER A 270 -23.49 -2.27 49.46
C SER A 270 -24.51 -2.15 50.62
N SER A 271 -25.00 -3.25 51.18
CA SER A 271 -26.03 -3.28 52.24
C SER A 271 -25.57 -3.83 53.58
N ALA A 272 -24.28 -4.15 53.76
CA ALA A 272 -23.78 -4.57 55.06
C ALA A 272 -23.49 -3.32 55.90
N PRO A 273 -24.28 -3.01 56.95
CA PRO A 273 -23.95 -1.90 57.82
C PRO A 273 -22.59 -2.18 58.46
N LEU A 274 -21.67 -1.23 58.34
CA LEU A 274 -20.40 -1.17 59.08
C LEU A 274 -20.69 -0.84 60.56
N ASN A 275 -21.56 -1.62 61.19
CA ASN A 275 -21.86 -1.51 62.61
C ASN A 275 -20.85 -2.39 63.37
N TRP A 276 -19.96 -1.74 64.11
CA TRP A 276 -18.97 -2.40 64.98
C TRP A 276 -19.59 -3.30 66.06
N ASP A 277 -20.92 -3.19 66.26
CA ASP A 277 -21.67 -3.94 67.28
C ASP A 277 -22.11 -5.34 66.81
N VAL A 278 -22.10 -5.64 65.50
CA VAL A 278 -22.47 -6.97 64.96
C VAL A 278 -21.50 -7.36 63.84
N ILE A 279 -20.38 -7.96 64.21
CA ILE A 279 -19.40 -8.50 63.26
C ILE A 279 -19.82 -9.91 62.85
N THR A 280 -20.09 -10.12 61.56
CA THR A 280 -20.32 -11.45 60.96
C THR A 280 -19.16 -11.80 60.04
N ASP A 281 -18.91 -13.09 59.79
CA ASP A 281 -17.86 -13.53 58.85
C ASP A 281 -18.03 -12.89 57.46
N SER A 282 -19.27 -12.62 57.05
CA SER A 282 -19.62 -11.94 55.81
C SER A 282 -19.25 -10.45 55.79
N SER A 283 -19.37 -9.73 56.91
CA SER A 283 -19.05 -8.30 56.97
C SER A 283 -17.52 -8.07 56.94
N VAL A 284 -16.75 -8.95 57.58
CA VAL A 284 -15.27 -8.92 57.53
C VAL A 284 -14.75 -9.20 56.11
N GLN A 285 -15.29 -10.23 55.44
CA GLN A 285 -14.92 -10.54 54.06
C GLN A 285 -15.26 -9.38 53.10
N CYS A 286 -16.40 -8.75 53.31
CA CYS A 286 -16.85 -7.62 52.51
C CYS A 286 -15.96 -6.39 52.65
N TRP A 287 -15.55 -6.07 53.88
CA TRP A 287 -14.62 -4.97 54.17
C TRP A 287 -13.24 -5.22 53.56
N PHE A 288 -12.73 -6.45 53.68
CA PHE A 288 -11.46 -6.85 53.08
C PHE A 288 -11.50 -6.70 51.56
N LYS A 289 -12.56 -7.18 50.90
CA LYS A 289 -12.72 -7.06 49.43
C LYS A 289 -12.81 -5.61 48.97
N THR A 290 -13.66 -4.82 49.62
CA THR A 290 -13.87 -3.39 49.33
C THR A 290 -12.57 -2.59 49.44
N SER A 291 -11.72 -2.92 50.43
CA SER A 291 -10.42 -2.26 50.61
C SER A 291 -9.34 -2.77 49.66
N MET A 292 -9.34 -4.07 49.32
CA MET A 292 -8.30 -4.69 48.51
C MET A 292 -8.42 -4.37 47.02
N ILE A 293 -9.63 -4.24 46.47
CA ILE A 293 -9.85 -3.93 45.04
C ILE A 293 -9.11 -2.65 44.60
N PRO A 294 -9.31 -1.49 45.26
CA PRO A 294 -8.62 -0.27 44.86
C PRO A 294 -7.10 -0.36 45.07
N VAL A 295 -6.62 -1.13 46.06
CA VAL A 295 -5.19 -1.37 46.27
C VAL A 295 -4.59 -2.20 45.13
N PHE A 296 -5.25 -3.28 44.72
CA PHE A 296 -4.81 -4.10 43.58
C PHE A 296 -4.85 -3.31 42.28
N LEU A 297 -5.90 -2.53 42.04
CA LEU A 297 -5.99 -1.62 40.89
C LEU A 297 -4.84 -0.61 40.90
N PHE A 298 -4.55 0.04 42.03
CA PHE A 298 -3.44 0.99 42.15
C PHE A 298 -2.08 0.32 41.85
N CYS A 299 -1.80 -0.84 42.45
CA CYS A 299 -0.58 -1.59 42.19
C CYS A 299 -0.47 -2.01 40.71
N TYR A 300 -1.57 -2.48 40.11
CA TYR A 300 -1.62 -2.83 38.70
C TYR A 300 -1.32 -1.63 37.81
N MET A 301 -1.94 -0.48 38.06
CA MET A 301 -1.70 0.75 37.31
C MET A 301 -0.25 1.23 37.42
N LEU A 302 0.35 1.14 38.60
CA LEU A 302 1.76 1.48 38.80
C LEU A 302 2.67 0.57 37.97
N VAL A 303 2.47 -0.75 38.01
CA VAL A 303 3.30 -1.70 37.26
C VAL A 303 3.06 -1.58 35.76
N SER A 304 1.80 -1.54 35.32
CA SER A 304 1.43 -1.56 33.90
C SER A 304 1.65 -0.21 33.21
N SER A 305 1.14 0.87 33.79
CA SER A 305 1.11 2.18 33.15
C SER A 305 2.37 2.99 33.43
N VAL A 306 2.96 2.87 34.62
CA VAL A 306 4.16 3.64 34.97
C VAL A 306 5.43 2.87 34.66
N LEU A 307 5.57 1.62 35.10
CA LEU A 307 6.81 0.87 34.87
C LEU A 307 6.88 0.31 33.43
N LEU A 308 5.87 -0.45 33.03
CA LEU A 308 5.86 -1.20 31.78
C LEU A 308 5.82 -0.27 30.55
N VAL A 309 4.90 0.70 30.48
CA VAL A 309 4.84 1.65 29.33
C VAL A 309 6.12 2.50 29.21
N ASN A 310 6.70 2.97 30.32
CA ASN A 310 7.96 3.74 30.27
C ASN A 310 9.13 2.89 29.77
N LEU A 311 9.20 1.62 30.18
CA LEU A 311 10.22 0.69 29.69
C LEU A 311 10.08 0.43 28.18
N VAL A 312 8.86 0.22 27.68
CA VAL A 312 8.60 0.08 26.23
C VAL A 312 9.05 1.32 25.50
N THR A 313 8.64 2.48 25.99
CA THR A 313 8.94 3.77 25.36
C THR A 313 10.45 3.97 25.26
N ALA A 314 11.21 3.62 26.31
CA ALA A 314 12.67 3.68 26.30
C ALA A 314 13.29 2.69 25.29
N LEU A 315 12.82 1.43 25.25
CA LEU A 315 13.31 0.42 24.31
C LEU A 315 12.99 0.77 22.85
N LEU A 316 11.80 1.30 22.60
CA LEU A 316 11.36 1.78 21.30
C LEU A 316 12.19 3.00 20.87
N SER A 317 12.45 3.95 21.76
CA SER A 317 13.26 5.15 21.47
C SER A 317 14.69 4.78 21.10
N LYS A 318 15.34 3.91 21.87
CA LYS A 318 16.68 3.39 21.54
C LYS A 318 16.71 2.74 20.15
N LYS A 319 15.68 1.98 19.82
CA LYS A 319 15.59 1.26 18.54
C LYS A 319 15.25 2.17 17.38
N TYR A 320 14.45 3.19 17.62
CA TYR A 320 14.18 4.26 16.68
C TYR A 320 15.50 4.93 16.25
N GLU A 321 16.35 5.32 17.20
CA GLU A 321 17.66 5.95 16.91
C GLU A 321 18.60 5.03 16.12
N ASP A 322 18.63 3.73 16.43
CA ASP A 322 19.43 2.74 15.69
C ASP A 322 18.97 2.63 14.23
N ILE A 323 17.65 2.61 14.00
CA ILE A 323 17.07 2.43 12.66
C ILE A 323 17.14 3.72 11.85
N ASP A 324 16.95 4.88 12.48
CA ASP A 324 16.93 6.18 11.81
C ASP A 324 18.20 6.41 10.99
N LYS A 325 19.37 6.07 11.56
CA LYS A 325 20.70 6.17 10.93
C LYS A 325 20.81 5.44 9.58
N VAL A 326 20.07 4.35 9.39
CA VAL A 326 20.13 3.50 8.19
C VAL A 326 18.87 3.66 7.31
N SER A 327 17.83 4.31 7.83
CA SER A 327 16.50 4.35 7.25
C SER A 327 16.47 4.93 5.83
N HIS A 328 17.23 5.99 5.59
CA HIS A 328 17.27 6.68 4.31
C HIS A 328 17.89 5.84 3.17
N ILE A 329 18.89 5.01 3.46
CA ILE A 329 19.48 4.09 2.47
C ILE A 329 18.48 3.00 2.10
N TYR A 330 17.82 2.43 3.10
CA TYR A 330 16.78 1.42 2.89
C TYR A 330 15.60 1.97 2.08
N TRP A 331 15.17 3.20 2.38
CA TRP A 331 14.11 3.86 1.62
C TRP A 331 14.48 4.01 0.14
N LYS A 332 15.69 4.48 -0.19
CA LYS A 332 16.15 4.58 -1.58
C LYS A 332 16.11 3.24 -2.31
N TYR A 333 16.54 2.18 -1.64
CA TYR A 333 16.48 0.82 -2.20
C TYR A 333 15.03 0.37 -2.45
N LYS A 334 14.12 0.61 -1.49
CA LYS A 334 12.69 0.29 -1.66
C LYS A 334 12.02 1.14 -2.73
N LEU A 335 12.40 2.40 -2.87
CA LEU A 335 11.94 3.27 -3.94
C LEU A 335 12.37 2.72 -5.31
N TYR A 336 13.62 2.28 -5.45
CA TYR A 336 14.11 1.64 -6.67
C TYR A 336 13.36 0.34 -6.99
N SER A 337 13.19 -0.52 -5.99
CA SER A 337 12.41 -1.77 -6.13
C SER A 337 10.97 -1.50 -6.58
N ARG A 338 10.33 -0.45 -6.05
CA ARG A 338 8.99 -0.02 -6.46
C ARG A 338 8.99 0.52 -7.89
N LEU A 339 9.99 1.31 -8.28
CA LEU A 339 10.07 1.83 -9.64
C LEU A 339 10.10 0.70 -10.66
N ILE A 340 10.88 -0.35 -10.39
CA ILE A 340 10.91 -1.58 -11.20
C ILE A 340 9.52 -2.24 -11.23
N GLU A 341 8.84 -2.36 -10.10
CA GLU A 341 7.49 -2.95 -10.05
C GLU A 341 6.47 -2.21 -10.94
N TYR A 342 6.52 -0.87 -10.99
CA TYR A 342 5.64 -0.08 -11.84
C TYR A 342 6.06 -0.03 -13.31
N GLU A 343 7.35 -0.21 -13.60
CA GLU A 343 7.84 -0.38 -14.96
C GLU A 343 7.24 -1.66 -15.59
N GLU A 344 7.20 -2.74 -14.81
CA GLU A 344 6.62 -4.04 -15.17
C GLU A 344 5.09 -4.05 -15.26
N LYS A 345 4.42 -3.13 -14.56
CA LYS A 345 2.96 -3.14 -14.49
C LYS A 345 2.35 -2.62 -15.80
N LEU A 346 1.19 -3.19 -16.15
CA LEU A 346 0.36 -2.65 -17.23
C LEU A 346 0.06 -1.17 -16.98
N TRP A 347 0.13 -0.35 -18.02
CA TRP A 347 -0.17 1.08 -17.93
C TRP A 347 -1.64 1.38 -17.58
N ILE A 348 -2.56 0.47 -17.92
CA ILE A 348 -3.98 0.55 -17.58
C ILE A 348 -4.19 0.04 -16.13
N PRO A 349 -4.82 0.84 -15.24
CA PRO A 349 -5.12 0.43 -13.87
C PRO A 349 -6.39 -0.43 -13.77
N ALA A 350 -6.54 -1.18 -12.68
CA ALA A 350 -7.82 -1.77 -12.28
C ALA A 350 -8.89 -0.66 -12.07
N PRO A 351 -10.15 -0.85 -12.52
CA PRO A 351 -10.78 -2.08 -13.01
C PRO A 351 -10.61 -2.34 -14.51
N LEU A 352 -10.14 -1.34 -15.28
CA LEU A 352 -9.99 -1.42 -16.73
C LEU A 352 -9.00 -2.50 -17.18
N SER A 353 -8.04 -2.86 -16.31
CA SER A 353 -7.11 -3.97 -16.56
C SER A 353 -7.82 -5.31 -16.73
N LEU A 354 -8.96 -5.54 -16.08
CA LEU A 354 -9.75 -6.76 -16.25
C LEU A 354 -10.29 -6.90 -17.67
N VAL A 355 -10.83 -5.81 -18.24
CA VAL A 355 -11.32 -5.79 -19.63
C VAL A 355 -10.17 -6.09 -20.59
N PHE A 356 -8.98 -5.52 -20.36
CA PHE A 356 -7.79 -5.80 -21.15
C PHE A 356 -7.41 -7.28 -21.14
N TYR A 357 -7.38 -7.91 -19.96
CA TYR A 357 -7.03 -9.33 -19.85
C TYR A 357 -8.10 -10.26 -20.43
N ILE A 358 -9.38 -9.94 -20.27
CA ILE A 358 -10.48 -10.68 -20.89
C ILE A 358 -10.37 -10.61 -22.41
N LEU A 359 -10.23 -9.41 -22.98
CA LEU A 359 -10.05 -9.23 -24.43
C LEU A 359 -8.83 -10.03 -24.92
N LYS A 360 -7.70 -9.96 -24.22
CA LYS A 360 -6.51 -10.75 -24.56
C LYS A 360 -6.79 -12.26 -24.59
N SER A 361 -7.49 -12.79 -23.58
CA SER A 361 -7.87 -14.21 -23.52
C SER A 361 -8.83 -14.60 -24.64
N VAL A 362 -9.84 -13.77 -24.92
CA VAL A 362 -10.80 -13.99 -26.00
C VAL A 362 -10.10 -13.99 -27.35
N PHE A 363 -9.26 -13.00 -27.64
CA PHE A 363 -8.50 -12.95 -28.90
C PHE A 363 -7.45 -14.07 -29.01
N PHE A 364 -6.87 -14.53 -27.90
CA PHE A 364 -6.02 -15.72 -27.88
C PHE A 364 -6.78 -16.99 -28.23
N PHE A 365 -8.02 -17.14 -27.74
CA PHE A 365 -8.86 -18.27 -28.12
C PHE A 365 -9.33 -18.18 -29.57
N LEU A 366 -9.72 -16.99 -30.03
CA LEU A 366 -10.10 -16.72 -31.43
C LEU A 366 -8.92 -16.93 -32.39
N SER A 367 -7.68 -16.72 -31.95
CA SER A 367 -6.49 -16.97 -32.78
C SER A 367 -6.20 -18.45 -33.04
N LYS A 368 -6.80 -19.35 -32.24
CA LYS A 368 -6.78 -20.80 -32.46
C LYS A 368 -7.77 -21.26 -33.53
N ILE A 369 -8.71 -20.40 -33.94
CA ILE A 369 -9.73 -20.72 -34.96
C ILE A 369 -9.17 -20.38 -36.36
N PRO A 370 -9.22 -21.30 -37.34
CA PRO A 370 -8.48 -21.17 -38.60
C PRO A 370 -8.90 -19.99 -39.50
N ILE A 371 -10.15 -19.53 -39.44
CA ILE A 371 -10.67 -18.47 -40.34
C ILE A 371 -10.48 -17.06 -39.75
N ILE A 372 -10.57 -16.92 -38.42
CA ILE A 372 -10.48 -15.64 -37.70
C ILE A 372 -9.04 -15.38 -37.21
N GLY A 373 -8.16 -16.39 -37.28
CA GLY A 373 -6.87 -16.40 -36.61
C GLY A 373 -5.86 -15.35 -37.08
N ILE A 374 -5.93 -14.91 -38.34
CA ILE A 374 -4.99 -13.90 -38.87
C ILE A 374 -5.25 -12.53 -38.24
N VAL A 375 -6.52 -12.09 -38.19
CA VAL A 375 -6.91 -10.80 -37.59
C VAL A 375 -6.65 -10.81 -36.08
N ALA A 376 -7.00 -11.92 -35.42
CA ALA A 376 -6.75 -12.09 -33.99
C ALA A 376 -5.25 -12.08 -33.65
N ASN A 377 -4.39 -12.69 -34.47
CA ASN A 377 -2.94 -12.68 -34.27
C ASN A 377 -2.32 -11.28 -34.47
N VAL A 378 -2.80 -10.51 -35.44
CA VAL A 378 -2.36 -9.11 -35.63
C VAL A 378 -2.76 -8.28 -34.41
N PHE A 379 -3.99 -8.45 -33.92
CA PHE A 379 -4.47 -7.73 -32.73
C PHE A 379 -3.71 -8.14 -31.45
N LEU A 380 -3.40 -9.43 -31.27
CA LEU A 380 -2.55 -9.90 -30.18
C LEU A 380 -1.13 -9.32 -30.22
N LYS A 381 -0.55 -9.17 -31.42
CA LYS A 381 0.77 -8.54 -31.59
C LYS A 381 0.74 -7.05 -31.18
N ILE A 382 -0.36 -6.35 -31.47
CA ILE A 382 -0.59 -4.98 -31.01
C ILE A 382 -0.73 -4.94 -29.48
N LEU A 383 -1.55 -5.81 -28.89
CA LEU A 383 -1.72 -5.93 -27.43
C LEU A 383 -0.39 -6.25 -26.71
N HIS A 384 0.45 -7.12 -27.28
CA HIS A 384 1.78 -7.43 -26.75
C HIS A 384 2.73 -6.22 -26.78
N CYS A 385 2.58 -5.31 -27.75
CA CYS A 385 3.34 -4.07 -27.80
C CYS A 385 3.03 -3.16 -26.60
N PHE A 386 1.78 -3.18 -26.13
CA PHE A 386 1.35 -2.44 -24.93
C PHE A 386 1.85 -3.04 -23.60
N GLU A 387 2.27 -4.31 -23.58
CA GLU A 387 2.84 -4.96 -22.37
C GLU A 387 4.32 -4.65 -22.14
N GLY A 388 5.04 -4.05 -23.10
CA GLY A 388 6.43 -3.61 -22.95
C GLY A 388 7.44 -4.77 -22.89
N ASN A 389 7.95 -5.19 -24.05
CA ASN A 389 8.78 -6.41 -24.21
C ASN A 389 10.25 -6.32 -23.73
N ASN A 390 10.71 -5.24 -23.09
CA ASN A 390 12.12 -5.08 -22.70
C ASN A 390 12.52 -5.80 -21.39
N TYR A 391 11.61 -6.56 -20.80
CA TYR A 391 11.71 -6.97 -19.40
C TYR A 391 12.68 -8.12 -19.08
N ALA A 392 12.87 -9.09 -19.99
CA ALA A 392 13.72 -10.26 -19.70
C ALA A 392 15.22 -9.91 -19.60
N GLN A 393 15.66 -8.84 -20.28
CA GLN A 393 17.08 -8.45 -20.40
C GLN A 393 17.56 -7.63 -19.19
N ASP A 394 16.73 -6.71 -18.68
CA ASP A 394 17.06 -5.89 -17.50
C ASP A 394 16.98 -6.67 -16.18
N ARG A 395 16.20 -7.76 -16.13
CA ARG A 395 16.06 -8.66 -14.97
C ARG A 395 17.37 -9.37 -14.57
N ARG A 396 18.29 -9.61 -15.51
CA ARG A 396 19.60 -10.25 -15.21
C ARG A 396 20.56 -9.31 -14.48
N LYS A 397 20.49 -7.99 -14.75
CA LYS A 397 21.30 -6.99 -14.05
C LYS A 397 20.77 -6.76 -12.63
N ASN A 398 19.44 -6.64 -12.46
CA ASN A 398 18.80 -6.30 -11.20
C ASN A 398 18.91 -7.38 -10.09
N ARG A 399 18.97 -8.68 -10.44
CA ARG A 399 19.17 -9.76 -9.46
C ARG A 399 20.49 -9.66 -8.68
N LYS A 400 21.57 -9.20 -9.34
CA LYS A 400 22.86 -8.99 -8.67
C LYS A 400 22.77 -7.90 -7.61
N TYR A 401 22.11 -6.78 -7.91
CA TYR A 401 21.97 -5.66 -6.96
C TYR A 401 21.08 -6.00 -5.76
N GLU A 402 20.01 -6.77 -5.97
CA GLU A 402 19.10 -7.20 -4.92
C GLU A 402 19.72 -8.24 -3.98
N ALA A 403 20.49 -9.19 -4.50
CA ALA A 403 21.24 -10.16 -3.69
C ALA A 403 22.30 -9.46 -2.81
N VAL A 404 23.02 -8.48 -3.36
CA VAL A 404 24.01 -7.69 -2.63
C VAL A 404 23.34 -6.88 -1.51
N MET A 405 22.25 -6.18 -1.80
CA MET A 405 21.58 -5.38 -0.77
C MET A 405 20.88 -6.24 0.29
N ASN A 406 20.25 -7.35 -0.09
CA ASN A 406 19.62 -8.24 0.87
C ASN A 406 20.66 -8.91 1.78
N GLY A 407 21.83 -9.27 1.27
CA GLY A 407 22.97 -9.74 2.08
C GLY A 407 23.46 -8.71 3.11
N LEU A 408 23.45 -7.42 2.75
CA LEU A 408 23.77 -6.32 3.66
C LEU A 408 22.71 -6.11 4.77
N ILE A 409 21.45 -6.48 4.51
CA ILE A 409 20.32 -6.26 5.42
C ILE A 409 20.10 -7.45 6.38
N THR A 410 20.45 -8.67 5.98
CA THR A 410 20.13 -9.90 6.75
C THR A 410 21.10 -10.22 7.87
N ASN A 411 22.35 -9.73 7.85
CA ASN A 411 23.36 -10.05 8.88
C ASN A 411 23.85 -8.80 9.63
N ALA A 412 23.09 -8.38 10.64
CA ALA A 412 23.50 -7.31 11.57
C ALA A 412 24.57 -7.74 12.59
N ASN A 413 24.86 -9.05 12.71
CA ASN A 413 25.78 -9.62 13.72
C ASN A 413 27.23 -9.79 13.22
N ARG A 414 27.56 -9.32 12.01
CA ARG A 414 28.93 -9.43 11.45
C ARG A 414 29.76 -8.20 11.81
N TRP A 415 29.99 -7.98 13.12
CA TRP A 415 30.79 -6.87 13.66
C TRP A 415 32.31 -7.14 13.61
N THR A 416 32.83 -7.49 12.43
CA THR A 416 34.27 -7.44 12.12
C THR A 416 34.50 -6.66 10.84
N GLY A 417 33.93 -5.46 10.76
CA GLY A 417 34.12 -4.53 9.64
C GLY A 417 33.61 -5.01 8.28
N PRO A 418 33.47 -4.09 7.31
CA PRO A 418 33.20 -4.45 5.92
C PRO A 418 34.44 -5.11 5.30
N THR A 419 34.25 -6.19 4.55
CA THR A 419 35.34 -6.80 3.76
C THR A 419 35.83 -5.82 2.69
N ASP A 420 37.08 -5.94 2.24
CA ASP A 420 37.65 -4.99 1.27
C ASP A 420 36.94 -5.03 -0.09
N GLU A 421 36.27 -6.13 -0.43
CA GLU A 421 35.40 -6.23 -1.60
C GLU A 421 34.10 -5.44 -1.43
N GLU A 422 33.51 -5.43 -0.23
CA GLU A 422 32.31 -4.67 0.10
C GLU A 422 32.60 -3.17 0.22
N LYS A 423 33.76 -2.79 0.76
CA LYS A 423 34.26 -1.40 0.72
C LYS A 423 34.41 -0.94 -0.72
N LYS A 424 35.06 -1.76 -1.56
CA LYS A 424 35.19 -1.49 -3.01
C LYS A 424 33.83 -1.40 -3.69
N ALA A 425 32.84 -2.20 -3.33
CA ALA A 425 31.50 -2.13 -3.92
C ALA A 425 30.75 -0.85 -3.52
N VAL A 426 30.81 -0.46 -2.24
CA VAL A 426 30.21 0.79 -1.76
C VAL A 426 30.90 2.02 -2.34
N GLU A 427 32.23 1.97 -2.48
CA GLU A 427 33.04 2.99 -3.12
C GLU A 427 32.71 3.08 -4.61
N LEU A 428 32.55 1.95 -5.30
CA LEU A 428 32.12 1.89 -6.70
C LEU A 428 30.70 2.44 -6.88
N VAL A 429 29.79 2.20 -5.95
CA VAL A 429 28.43 2.78 -5.95
C VAL A 429 28.46 4.28 -5.69
N ARG A 430 29.31 4.73 -4.76
CA ARG A 430 29.53 6.16 -4.48
C ARG A 430 30.11 6.88 -5.70
N ASP A 431 31.05 6.24 -6.39
CA ASP A 431 31.66 6.77 -7.61
C ASP A 431 30.69 6.74 -8.79
N GLN A 432 29.86 5.70 -8.94
CA GLN A 432 28.79 5.70 -9.92
C GLN A 432 27.76 6.81 -9.65
N MET A 433 27.43 7.09 -8.38
CA MET A 433 26.57 8.21 -8.03
C MET A 433 27.22 9.55 -8.38
N LYS A 434 28.51 9.75 -8.10
CA LYS A 434 29.25 10.96 -8.50
C LYS A 434 29.31 11.13 -10.02
N ILE A 435 29.58 10.06 -10.76
CA ILE A 435 29.58 10.07 -12.23
C ILE A 435 28.20 10.44 -12.73
N MET A 436 27.12 9.80 -12.24
CA MET A 436 25.75 10.15 -12.62
C MET A 436 25.39 11.61 -12.30
N GLU A 437 25.90 12.15 -11.20
CA GLU A 437 25.66 13.54 -10.80
C GLU A 437 26.42 14.53 -11.70
N GLN A 438 27.68 14.24 -12.04
CA GLN A 438 28.46 15.00 -13.01
C GLN A 438 27.83 14.95 -14.41
N ASP A 439 27.33 13.78 -14.81
CA ASP A 439 26.66 13.58 -16.08
C ASP A 439 25.32 14.35 -16.14
N ARG A 440 24.61 14.46 -15.01
CA ARG A 440 23.44 15.36 -14.87
C ARG A 440 23.84 16.82 -15.01
N LYS A 441 24.95 17.25 -14.40
CA LYS A 441 25.44 18.65 -14.50
C LYS A 441 25.88 18.99 -15.92
N ARG A 442 26.65 18.11 -16.57
CA ARG A 442 27.07 18.26 -17.99
C ARG A 442 25.87 18.37 -18.92
N LYS A 443 24.86 17.51 -18.74
CA LYS A 443 23.62 17.59 -19.52
C LYS A 443 22.84 18.88 -19.27
N ARG A 444 22.84 19.46 -18.06
CA ARG A 444 22.23 20.80 -17.81
C ARG A 444 22.93 21.85 -18.66
N LEU A 445 24.27 21.91 -18.57
CA LEU A 445 25.09 22.84 -19.33
C LEU A 445 24.83 22.76 -20.85
N GLU A 446 24.80 21.56 -21.43
CA GLU A 446 24.50 21.38 -22.86
C GLU A 446 23.12 21.89 -23.27
N THR A 447 22.13 21.78 -22.38
CA THR A 447 20.77 22.27 -22.67
C THR A 447 20.66 23.78 -22.53
N ASP A 448 21.39 24.37 -21.59
CA ASP A 448 21.49 25.82 -21.45
C ASP A 448 22.20 26.43 -22.67
N LEU A 449 23.22 25.75 -23.21
CA LEU A 449 23.94 26.18 -24.41
C LEU A 449 23.09 26.06 -25.69
N ILE A 450 22.28 25.00 -25.79
CA ILE A 450 21.28 24.86 -26.88
C ILE A 450 20.19 25.91 -26.76
N ARG A 451 19.76 26.25 -25.54
CA ARG A 451 18.78 27.30 -25.30
C ARG A 451 19.30 28.66 -25.74
N HIS A 452 20.54 29.00 -25.36
CA HIS A 452 21.17 30.27 -25.75
C HIS A 452 21.29 30.39 -27.27
N ARG A 453 21.73 29.32 -27.94
CA ARG A 453 21.83 29.28 -29.41
C ARG A 453 20.44 29.37 -30.10
N PHE A 454 19.41 28.82 -29.47
CA PHE A 454 18.04 28.93 -29.99
C PHE A 454 17.46 30.33 -29.77
N GLU A 455 17.79 30.99 -28.66
CA GLU A 455 17.44 32.39 -28.39
C GLU A 455 18.15 33.33 -29.38
N GLU A 456 19.43 33.09 -29.71
CA GLU A 456 20.16 33.80 -30.78
C GLU A 456 19.50 33.63 -32.15
N ILE A 457 19.17 32.39 -32.56
CA ILE A 457 18.49 32.12 -33.83
C ILE A 457 17.12 32.80 -33.88
N MET A 458 16.38 32.83 -32.77
CA MET A 458 15.10 33.53 -32.70
C MET A 458 15.26 35.04 -32.84
N SER A 459 16.30 35.65 -32.23
CA SER A 459 16.59 37.07 -32.43
C SER A 459 17.00 37.40 -33.87
N GLU A 460 17.81 36.56 -34.52
CA GLU A 460 18.18 36.75 -35.93
C GLU A 460 16.96 36.67 -36.86
N ILE A 461 16.03 35.75 -36.61
CA ILE A 461 14.79 35.63 -37.38
C ILE A 461 13.91 36.87 -37.16
N GLU A 462 13.84 37.39 -35.94
CA GLU A 462 13.05 38.57 -35.59
C GLU A 462 13.62 39.85 -36.23
N ASP A 463 14.94 40.02 -36.25
CA ASP A 463 15.61 41.11 -36.96
C ASP A 463 15.47 40.98 -38.48
N THR A 464 15.60 39.77 -39.04
CA THR A 464 15.40 39.53 -40.48
C THR A 464 13.97 39.88 -40.91
N ASN A 465 12.99 39.54 -40.08
CA ASN A 465 11.59 39.90 -40.31
C ASN A 465 11.33 41.41 -40.16
N ARG A 466 12.02 42.09 -39.22
CA ARG A 466 11.98 43.55 -39.07
C ARG A 466 12.57 44.26 -40.29
N PHE A 467 13.71 43.80 -40.81
CA PHE A 467 14.31 44.30 -42.06
C PHE A 467 13.40 44.08 -43.27
N ARG A 468 12.74 42.92 -43.36
CA ARG A 468 11.79 42.63 -44.43
C ARG A 468 10.55 43.54 -44.37
N ARG A 469 10.11 43.90 -43.16
CA ARG A 469 8.99 44.84 -42.90
C ARG A 469 9.35 46.29 -43.26
N ILE A 470 10.58 46.73 -42.94
CA ILE A 470 11.10 48.05 -43.34
C ILE A 470 11.25 48.14 -44.86
N ARG A 471 11.76 47.08 -45.51
CA ARG A 471 11.87 47.01 -46.97
C ARG A 471 10.50 47.06 -47.67
N SER A 472 9.46 46.44 -47.11
CA SER A 472 8.10 46.56 -47.68
C SER A 472 7.51 47.96 -47.54
N GLN A 473 7.91 48.73 -46.53
CA GLN A 473 7.45 50.11 -46.32
C GLN A 473 8.20 51.12 -47.20
N THR A 474 9.47 50.87 -47.56
CA THR A 474 10.22 51.73 -48.46
C THR A 474 9.93 51.52 -49.95
N PHE A 475 9.30 50.40 -50.34
CA PHE A 475 8.85 50.16 -51.72
C PHE A 475 7.39 50.57 -51.98
N SER A 476 6.69 51.10 -50.96
CA SER A 476 5.29 51.56 -51.04
C SER A 476 5.10 53.07 -50.86
N ALA A 477 6.20 53.83 -50.86
CA ALA A 477 6.26 55.28 -51.00
C ALA A 477 7.04 55.61 -52.27
#